data_AF-A0A255TP79-F1
#
_entry.id   AF-A0A255TP79-F1
#
_cell.length_a   1.000
_cell.length_b   1.000
_cell.length_c   1.000
_cell.angle_alpha   90.00
_cell.angle_beta   90.00
_cell.angle_gamma   90.00
#
_symmetry.space_group_name_H-M   'P 1'
#
loop_
_entity.id
_entity.type
_entity.pdbx_description
1 polymer ?
#
loop_
_entity_poly.entity_id
_entity_poly.type
_entity_poly.pdbx_seq_one_letter_code
_entity_poly.pdbx_strand_id
1 'polypeptide(L)'
;MNYFKVNKKVAEHLGLTQDRNKTADGAYIIWVADLSRLGNIGNKNAILADIGGIELTPKETLDEIKGITNTPLPQPQDERFVVVRITSDTDTQGTQGTETNITEGEE
;
A
#
# COMPACT_ATOMS: atom_id res chain seq x y z
N MET A 1 8.41 19.43 -5.94
CA MET A 1 8.80 18.02 -5.76
C MET A 1 7.62 17.30 -5.12
N ASN A 2 7.19 16.18 -5.71
CA ASN A 2 6.09 15.41 -5.16
C ASN A 2 6.65 14.21 -4.39
N TYR A 3 5.95 13.83 -3.34
CA TYR A 3 6.30 12.71 -2.47
C TYR A 3 5.22 11.64 -2.59
N PHE A 4 5.55 10.40 -2.27
CA PHE A 4 4.59 9.31 -2.33
C PHE A 4 4.54 8.58 -1.00
N LYS A 5 3.33 8.44 -0.46
CA LYS A 5 3.10 7.59 0.70
C LYS A 5 2.83 6.17 0.21
N VAL A 6 3.57 5.20 0.74
CA VAL A 6 3.49 3.79 0.35
C VAL A 6 3.47 2.88 1.57
N ASN A 7 2.93 1.69 1.43
CA ASN A 7 2.86 0.74 2.53
C ASN A 7 4.24 0.15 2.87
N LYS A 8 4.32 -0.53 4.02
CA LYS A 8 5.56 -1.13 4.53
C LYS A 8 6.20 -2.15 3.58
N LYS A 9 5.40 -2.99 2.92
CA LYS A 9 5.90 -4.01 1.98
C LYS A 9 6.60 -3.39 0.78
N VAL A 10 6.11 -2.26 0.28
CA VAL A 10 6.76 -1.51 -0.80
C VAL A 10 8.11 -0.96 -0.33
N ALA A 11 8.16 -0.36 0.86
CA ALA A 11 9.41 0.17 1.41
C ALA A 11 10.45 -0.93 1.68
N GLU A 12 10.01 -2.10 2.16
CA GLU A 12 10.85 -3.29 2.34
C GLU A 12 11.38 -3.82 1.01
N HIS A 13 10.51 -3.94 0.01
CA HIS A 13 10.89 -4.39 -1.34
C HIS A 13 11.95 -3.47 -1.98
N LEU A 14 11.85 -2.17 -1.75
CA LEU A 14 12.82 -1.18 -2.24
C LEU A 14 14.08 -1.07 -1.35
N GLY A 15 14.10 -1.71 -0.18
CA GLY A 15 15.19 -1.62 0.79
C GLY A 15 15.32 -0.25 1.47
N LEU A 16 14.23 0.52 1.55
CA LEU A 16 14.25 1.94 1.95
C LEU A 16 13.86 2.18 3.42
N THR A 17 13.59 1.12 4.19
CA THR A 17 13.05 1.23 5.55
C THR A 17 13.92 2.03 6.54
N GLN A 18 15.22 2.14 6.29
CA GLN A 18 16.17 2.91 7.11
C GLN A 18 16.43 4.32 6.57
N ASP A 19 16.14 4.57 5.28
CA ASP A 19 16.53 5.79 4.57
C ASP A 19 15.36 6.76 4.33
N ARG A 20 14.15 6.36 4.72
CA ARG A 20 12.91 7.10 4.45
C ARG A 20 12.13 7.35 5.71
N ASN A 21 11.44 8.49 5.71
CA ASN A 21 10.59 8.90 6.82
C ASN A 21 9.36 7.99 6.89
N LYS A 22 9.06 7.56 8.12
CA LYS A 22 7.88 6.78 8.46
C LYS A 22 6.77 7.72 8.92
N THR A 23 5.53 7.45 8.52
CA THR A 23 4.33 8.17 8.96
C THR A 23 3.75 7.55 10.22
N ALA A 24 2.78 8.23 10.85
CA ALA A 24 2.18 7.77 12.11
C ALA A 24 1.45 6.41 12.00
N ASP A 25 0.86 6.09 10.84
CA ASP A 25 0.26 4.77 10.53
C ASP A 25 1.28 3.71 10.08
N GLY A 26 2.56 4.04 10.12
CA GLY A 26 3.64 3.12 9.79
C GLY A 26 3.85 2.86 8.29
N ALA A 27 3.26 3.69 7.44
CA ALA A 27 3.63 3.82 6.04
C ALA A 27 4.93 4.63 5.88
N TYR A 28 5.43 4.71 4.65
CA TYR A 28 6.71 5.35 4.33
C TYR A 28 6.53 6.41 3.24
N ILE A 29 7.34 7.46 3.31
CA ILE A 29 7.42 8.50 2.29
C ILE A 29 8.60 8.23 1.37
N ILE A 30 8.35 8.01 0.08
CA ILE A 30 9.38 7.80 -0.95
C ILE A 30 9.40 8.95 -1.96
N TRP A 31 10.49 9.07 -2.72
CA TRP A 31 10.67 10.11 -3.74
C TRP A 31 10.45 9.56 -5.15
N VAL A 32 10.33 10.44 -6.14
CA VAL A 32 10.15 10.05 -7.56
C VAL A 32 11.25 9.08 -8.05
N ALA A 33 12.49 9.27 -7.61
CA ALA A 33 13.62 8.39 -7.97
C ALA A 33 13.50 6.98 -7.39
N ASP A 34 12.80 6.82 -6.27
CA ASP A 34 12.49 5.49 -5.71
C ASP A 34 11.35 4.86 -6.50
N LEU A 35 10.33 5.65 -6.81
CA LEU A 35 9.17 5.22 -7.61
C LEU A 35 9.59 4.72 -9.00
N SER A 36 10.65 5.29 -9.59
CA SER A 36 11.15 4.87 -10.91
C SER A 36 11.78 3.48 -10.90
N ARG A 37 12.06 2.91 -9.73
CA ARG A 37 12.53 1.53 -9.58
C ARG A 37 11.39 0.51 -9.71
N LEU A 38 10.14 0.96 -9.61
CA LEU A 38 8.95 0.11 -9.69
C LEU A 38 8.35 0.07 -11.10
N GLY A 39 8.68 1.02 -11.97
CA GLY A 39 8.17 1.05 -13.34
C GLY A 39 8.42 2.38 -14.06
N ASN A 40 7.72 2.55 -15.19
CA ASN A 40 7.81 3.76 -16.00
C ASN A 40 7.08 4.95 -15.35
N ILE A 41 7.84 5.98 -14.95
CA ILE A 41 7.32 7.22 -14.33
C ILE A 41 6.30 7.96 -15.21
N GLY A 42 6.38 7.82 -16.54
CA GLY A 42 5.37 8.38 -17.45
C GLY A 42 3.96 7.84 -17.19
N ASN A 43 3.84 6.67 -16.56
CA ASN A 43 2.58 6.07 -16.13
C ASN A 43 2.51 5.92 -14.60
N LYS A 44 2.87 6.99 -13.89
CA LYS A 44 2.86 7.07 -12.41
C LYS A 44 1.57 6.56 -11.79
N ASN A 45 0.41 6.87 -12.37
CA ASN A 45 -0.88 6.47 -11.82
C ASN A 45 -1.06 4.95 -11.81
N ALA A 46 -0.57 4.24 -12.84
CA ALA A 46 -0.58 2.78 -12.85
C ALA A 46 0.31 2.21 -11.74
N ILE A 47 1.53 2.76 -11.57
CA ILE A 47 2.43 2.34 -10.48
C ILE A 47 1.76 2.53 -9.12
N LEU A 48 1.11 3.67 -8.89
CA LEU A 48 0.42 3.94 -7.64
C LEU A 48 -0.77 3.00 -7.40
N ALA A 49 -1.50 2.63 -8.45
CA ALA A 49 -2.57 1.64 -8.36
C ALA A 49 -2.02 0.24 -8.02
N ASP A 50 -0.93 -0.18 -8.66
CA ASP A 50 -0.29 -1.47 -8.42
C ASP A 50 0.17 -1.60 -6.97
N ILE A 51 0.83 -0.56 -6.44
CA ILE A 51 1.42 -0.62 -5.09
C ILE A 51 0.50 -0.13 -3.97
N GLY A 52 -0.68 0.40 -4.31
CA GLY A 52 -1.60 1.05 -3.37
C GLY A 52 -1.00 2.30 -2.72
N GLY A 53 -0.31 3.12 -3.50
CA GLY A 53 0.33 4.36 -3.06
C GLY A 53 -0.50 5.60 -3.35
N ILE A 54 -0.18 6.71 -2.68
CA ILE A 54 -0.78 8.03 -2.98
C ILE A 54 0.31 9.09 -3.15
N GLU A 55 0.02 10.08 -3.98
CA GLU A 55 0.85 11.26 -4.14
C GLU A 55 0.49 12.33 -3.11
N LEU A 56 1.50 12.97 -2.54
CA LEU A 56 1.38 14.03 -1.56
C LEU A 56 2.18 15.25 -1.99
N THR A 57 1.64 16.41 -1.68
CA THR A 57 2.37 17.69 -1.70
C THR A 57 3.40 17.74 -0.56
N PRO A 58 4.38 18.67 -0.61
CA PRO A 58 5.33 18.85 0.49
C PRO A 58 4.67 19.15 1.84
N LYS A 59 3.56 19.92 1.83
CA LYS A 59 2.82 20.24 3.05
C LYS A 59 2.15 19.00 3.63
N GLU A 60 1.40 18.26 2.81
CA GLU A 60 0.73 17.02 3.25
C GLU A 60 1.75 15.98 3.75
N THR A 61 2.89 15.87 3.08
CA THR A 61 3.98 14.99 3.51
C THR A 61 4.46 15.32 4.91
N LEU A 62 4.64 16.61 5.21
CA LEU A 62 5.04 17.05 6.54
C LEU A 62 3.95 16.77 7.58
N ASP A 63 2.69 17.01 7.23
CA ASP A 63 1.54 16.75 8.08
C ASP A 63 1.40 15.25 8.40
N GLU A 64 1.62 14.36 7.42
CA GLU A 64 1.63 12.89 7.61
C GLU A 64 2.79 12.38 8.48
N ILE A 65 4.00 12.93 8.28
CA ILE A 65 5.18 12.57 9.08
C ILE A 65 4.98 13.00 10.54
N LYS A 66 4.36 14.16 10.76
CA LYS A 66 4.04 14.65 12.10
C LYS A 66 2.80 13.99 12.71
N GLY A 67 2.08 13.17 11.96
CA GLY A 67 0.83 12.56 12.41
C GLY A 67 -0.33 13.54 12.58
N ILE A 68 -0.26 14.73 11.95
CA ILE A 68 -1.35 15.71 11.93
C ILE A 68 -2.48 15.21 11.02
N THR A 69 -2.11 14.63 9.88
CA THR A 69 -3.03 13.93 8.98
C THR A 69 -2.67 12.45 8.91
N ASN A 70 -3.65 11.63 8.58
CA ASN A 70 -3.45 10.21 8.34
C ASN A 70 -4.33 9.74 7.19
N THR A 71 -3.85 9.97 5.98
CA THR A 71 -4.57 9.61 4.76
C THR A 71 -4.45 8.10 4.54
N PRO A 72 -5.56 7.35 4.49
CA PRO A 72 -5.51 5.92 4.30
C PRO A 72 -4.97 5.57 2.91
N LEU A 73 -4.15 4.53 2.85
CA LEU A 73 -3.65 4.00 1.59
C LEU A 73 -4.74 3.14 0.90
N PRO A 74 -4.88 3.26 -0.43
CA PRO A 74 -5.76 2.38 -1.19
C PRO A 74 -5.24 0.94 -1.22
N GLN A 75 -6.13 0.00 -1.53
CA GLN A 75 -5.78 -1.41 -1.72
C GLN A 75 -4.84 -1.56 -2.93
N PRO A 76 -3.64 -2.16 -2.77
CA PRO A 76 -2.76 -2.47 -3.90
C PRO A 76 -3.40 -3.48 -4.85
N GLN A 77 -3.23 -3.29 -6.16
CA GLN A 77 -3.63 -4.29 -7.16
C GLN A 77 -2.62 -5.44 -7.25
N ASP A 78 -1.34 -5.17 -6.97
CA ASP A 78 -0.31 -6.20 -6.91
C ASP A 78 -0.36 -6.90 -5.54
N GLU A 79 -0.65 -8.20 -5.59
CA GLU A 79 -0.76 -9.08 -4.42
C GLU A 79 0.47 -9.05 -3.51
N ARG A 80 1.65 -8.80 -4.08
CA ARG A 80 2.91 -8.70 -3.31
C ARG A 80 2.85 -7.59 -2.27
N PHE A 81 2.11 -6.52 -2.55
CA PHE A 81 2.03 -5.35 -1.69
C PHE A 81 0.77 -5.31 -0.83
N VAL A 82 -0.17 -6.24 -1.01
CA VAL A 82 -1.37 -6.33 -0.18
C VAL A 82 -1.00 -6.55 1.29
N VAL A 83 -1.43 -5.62 2.16
CA VAL A 83 -1.23 -5.73 3.61
C VAL A 83 -2.54 -6.14 4.24
N VAL A 84 -2.63 -7.39 4.68
CA VAL A 84 -3.76 -7.87 5.49
C VAL A 84 -3.68 -7.18 6.84
N ARG A 85 -4.51 -6.17 7.03
CA ARG A 85 -4.72 -5.59 8.36
C ARG A 85 -5.59 -6.58 9.13
N ILE A 86 -4.98 -7.36 10.02
CA ILE A 86 -5.74 -8.06 11.04
C ILE A 86 -6.29 -6.98 11.96
N THR A 87 -7.48 -6.50 11.68
CA THR A 87 -8.24 -5.71 12.64
C THR A 87 -8.65 -6.70 13.74
N SER A 88 -7.88 -6.77 14.81
CA SER A 88 -8.37 -7.32 16.07
C SER A 88 -9.35 -6.31 16.66
N ASP A 89 -10.52 -6.20 16.03
CA ASP A 89 -11.76 -5.70 16.60
C ASP A 89 -12.90 -6.15 15.67
N THR A 90 -13.83 -6.86 16.27
CA THR A 90 -15.07 -7.39 15.71
C THR A 90 -15.84 -6.32 14.92
N ASP A 91 -15.87 -6.40 13.60
CA ASP A 91 -17.09 -6.04 12.86
C ASP A 91 -17.24 -6.85 11.58
N THR A 92 -18.47 -7.28 11.37
CA THR A 92 -18.90 -8.31 10.43
C THR A 92 -19.16 -7.68 9.07
N GLN A 93 -18.52 -8.20 8.01
CA GLN A 93 -19.17 -8.73 6.80
C GLN A 93 -18.12 -9.06 5.76
N GLY A 94 -17.69 -10.32 5.76
CA GLY A 94 -17.14 -10.94 4.57
C GLY A 94 -18.28 -11.33 3.63
N THR A 95 -18.17 -10.96 2.36
CA THR A 95 -18.92 -11.61 1.29
C THR A 95 -17.94 -12.28 0.34
N GLN A 96 -17.72 -13.56 0.66
CA GLN A 96 -17.63 -14.73 -0.22
C GLN A 96 -16.64 -14.69 -1.39
N GLY A 97 -15.47 -15.29 -1.12
CA GLY A 97 -14.74 -16.06 -2.12
C GLY A 97 -15.45 -17.40 -2.38
N THR A 98 -15.63 -17.70 -3.65
CA THR A 98 -16.03 -18.97 -4.26
C THR A 98 -15.13 -20.12 -3.82
N GLU A 99 -15.73 -21.19 -3.28
CA GLU A 99 -15.11 -22.52 -3.23
C GLU A 99 -16.00 -23.53 -3.96
N THR A 100 -15.58 -23.85 -5.18
CA THR A 100 -15.93 -25.08 -5.89
C THR A 100 -15.49 -26.29 -5.07
N ASN A 101 -16.40 -27.21 -4.80
CA ASN A 101 -16.01 -28.58 -4.47
C ASN A 101 -16.80 -29.58 -5.30
N ILE A 102 -16.07 -30.22 -6.20
CA ILE A 102 -16.39 -31.47 -6.88
C ILE A 102 -16.01 -32.60 -5.93
N THR A 103 -16.92 -33.52 -5.63
CA THR A 103 -16.57 -34.92 -5.30
C THR A 103 -17.72 -35.84 -5.67
N GLU A 104 -17.35 -36.87 -6.43
CA GLU A 104 -18.09 -37.98 -7.02
C GLU A 104 -18.06 -39.20 -6.08
N GLY A 105 -19.03 -40.12 -6.18
CA GLY A 105 -19.00 -41.49 -5.60
C GLY A 105 -20.22 -41.84 -4.72
N GLU A 106 -21.14 -42.66 -5.24
CA GLU A 106 -21.44 -44.08 -4.84
C GLU A 106 -22.21 -44.16 -3.50
N GLU A 107 -23.42 -44.73 -3.39
CA GLU A 107 -23.96 -46.02 -3.87
C GLU A 107 -25.44 -45.95 -4.29
#